data_AF-A0AA38VAT0-F1
#
_entry.id   AF-A0AA38VAT0-F1
#
_cell.length_a   1.000
_cell.length_b   1.000
_cell.length_c   1.000
_cell.angle_alpha   90.00
_cell.angle_beta   90.00
_cell.angle_gamma   90.00
#
_symmetry.space_group_name_H-M   'P 1'
#
loop_
_entity.id
_entity.type
_entity.pdbx_description
1 polymer ?
#
loop_
_entity_poly.entity_id
_entity_poly.type
_entity_poly.pdbx_seq_one_letter_code
_entity_poly.pdbx_strand_id
1 'polypeptide(L)'
;MAPAPFTPYTFIQCPCSDSSQAGPPSPSSPTGPGSDTEDDDRTFDPRAPRSNYSLYPLEYLMYCEDCHQIRCPRCVAEEIVTYYCPSCLFEVPSSNLKSEGNRCTRSCFQCPVCIGPLTVTSLEAPPDPSLLAADNASAPSGPYILACSYCHWSSTEIDIKFDKPNGIYAQLQKVHNGGHPRTTAKERKDRRKETISETAVSP
;
A
#
# COMPACT_ATOMS: atom_id res chain seq x y z
N MET A 1 14.97 33.88 -3.48
CA MET A 1 13.79 32.99 -3.43
C MET A 1 12.57 33.87 -3.66
N ALA A 2 12.08 33.97 -4.90
CA ALA A 2 10.87 34.76 -5.17
C ALA A 2 9.69 34.08 -4.46
N PRO A 3 8.81 34.83 -3.78
CA PRO A 3 7.55 34.26 -3.28
C PRO A 3 6.78 33.73 -4.48
N ALA A 4 6.31 32.48 -4.39
CA ALA A 4 5.45 31.91 -5.43
C ALA A 4 4.27 32.87 -5.67
N PRO A 5 3.90 33.15 -6.93
CA PRO A 5 2.76 34.02 -7.21
C PRO A 5 1.51 33.45 -6.53
N PHE A 6 0.79 34.30 -5.81
CA PHE A 6 -0.56 34.00 -5.32
C PHE A 6 -1.45 33.82 -6.55
N THR A 7 -1.53 32.60 -7.07
CA THR A 7 -2.63 32.23 -7.95
C THR A 7 -3.90 32.25 -7.10
N PRO A 8 -4.87 33.13 -7.40
CA PRO A 8 -6.12 33.13 -6.66
C PRO A 8 -6.78 31.77 -6.87
N TYR A 9 -6.88 31.01 -5.80
CA TYR A 9 -7.47 29.69 -5.83
C TYR A 9 -8.94 29.82 -5.44
N THR A 10 -9.86 29.46 -6.35
CA THR A 10 -11.30 29.48 -6.07
C THR A 10 -11.67 28.23 -5.30
N PHE A 11 -12.23 28.42 -4.10
CA PHE A 11 -12.76 27.35 -3.30
C PHE A 11 -14.28 27.37 -3.34
N ILE A 12 -14.87 26.19 -3.43
CA ILE A 12 -16.31 25.99 -3.53
C ILE A 12 -16.78 25.25 -2.29
N GLN A 13 -17.87 25.72 -1.70
CA GLN A 13 -18.47 25.10 -0.52
C GLN A 13 -19.26 23.85 -0.92
N CYS A 14 -18.94 22.71 -0.31
CA CYS A 14 -19.74 21.51 -0.43
C CYS A 14 -20.99 21.58 0.49
N PRO A 15 -22.21 21.29 -0.01
CA PRO A 15 -23.46 21.38 0.76
C PRO A 15 -23.54 20.49 2.03
N CYS A 16 -22.63 19.53 2.19
CA CYS A 16 -22.60 18.65 3.37
C CYS A 16 -22.30 19.37 4.69
N SER A 17 -21.78 20.60 4.64
CA SER A 17 -21.58 21.42 5.83
C SER A 17 -22.88 22.00 6.39
N ASP A 18 -23.94 22.02 5.59
CA ASP A 18 -25.26 22.58 5.94
C ASP A 18 -26.21 21.48 6.47
N SER A 19 -25.93 20.23 6.09
CA SER A 19 -26.75 19.06 6.46
C SER A 19 -26.77 18.73 7.96
N SER A 20 -25.94 19.39 8.78
CA SER A 20 -26.04 19.30 10.25
C SER A 20 -27.30 19.94 10.84
N GLN A 21 -28.05 20.74 10.07
CA GLN A 21 -29.34 21.30 10.49
C GLN A 21 -30.57 20.49 10.03
N ALA A 22 -30.41 19.49 9.16
CA ALA A 22 -31.53 18.69 8.62
C ALA A 22 -31.91 17.45 9.47
N GLY A 23 -31.73 17.53 10.79
CA GLY A 23 -32.35 16.57 11.71
C GLY A 23 -33.89 16.78 11.71
N PRO A 24 -34.71 15.73 11.92
CA PRO A 24 -36.15 15.90 11.96
C PRO A 24 -36.54 16.93 13.04
N PRO A 25 -37.53 17.82 12.79
CA PRO A 25 -37.99 18.75 13.81
C PRO A 25 -38.53 17.96 14.99
N SER A 26 -37.80 17.95 16.10
CA SER A 26 -38.27 17.36 17.35
C SER A 26 -39.41 18.23 17.89
N PRO A 27 -40.61 17.69 18.14
CA PRO A 27 -41.72 18.50 18.61
C PRO A 27 -41.52 18.86 20.09
N SER A 28 -41.35 20.17 20.34
CA SER A 28 -41.70 20.93 21.55
C SER A 28 -41.14 20.49 22.93
N SER A 29 -40.38 21.40 23.55
CA SER A 29 -40.42 21.66 25.01
C SER A 29 -40.13 23.13 25.30
N PRO A 30 -40.78 23.77 26.29
CA PRO A 30 -40.92 25.23 26.35
C PRO A 30 -39.77 25.95 27.08
N THR A 31 -39.45 27.11 26.53
CA THR A 31 -38.89 28.35 27.11
C THR A 31 -38.17 28.28 28.47
N GLY A 32 -36.84 28.46 28.44
CA GLY A 32 -36.04 29.01 29.54
C GLY A 32 -35.36 30.31 29.08
N PRO A 33 -35.34 31.39 29.89
CA PRO A 33 -34.69 32.64 29.48
C PRO A 33 -33.20 32.60 29.85
N GLY A 34 -32.34 32.80 28.86
CA GLY A 34 -30.92 33.14 29.08
C GLY A 34 -29.92 32.05 28.70
N SER A 35 -29.58 31.99 27.41
CA SER A 35 -28.22 31.78 26.95
C SER A 35 -28.15 32.20 25.49
N ASP A 36 -27.18 33.05 25.16
CA ASP A 36 -26.92 33.62 23.84
C ASP A 36 -26.97 32.57 22.70
N THR A 37 -28.10 32.45 22.02
CA THR A 37 -28.23 31.65 20.78
C THR A 37 -28.83 32.50 19.67
N GLU A 38 -28.24 33.65 19.42
CA GLU A 38 -28.36 34.41 18.15
C GLU A 38 -27.29 33.95 17.13
N ASP A 39 -26.69 32.79 17.35
CA ASP A 39 -25.54 32.26 16.60
C ASP A 39 -25.90 31.22 15.53
N ASP A 40 -27.18 30.86 15.41
CA ASP A 40 -27.66 29.85 14.46
C ASP A 40 -28.04 30.43 13.08
N ASP A 41 -27.96 31.75 12.93
CA ASP A 41 -28.11 32.49 11.66
C ASP A 41 -26.75 33.03 11.14
N ARG A 42 -25.65 32.41 11.56
CA ARG A 42 -24.31 32.84 11.13
C ARG A 42 -24.09 32.54 9.66
N THR A 43 -24.28 33.58 8.84
CA THR A 43 -23.72 33.73 7.49
C THR A 43 -22.35 33.03 7.41
N PHE A 44 -22.20 32.10 6.46
CA PHE A 44 -20.99 31.31 6.28
C PHE A 44 -19.76 32.22 6.13
N ASP A 45 -18.84 32.16 7.09
CA ASP A 45 -17.58 32.91 7.03
C ASP A 45 -16.49 32.07 6.34
N PRO A 46 -16.08 32.39 5.09
CA PRO A 46 -15.08 31.63 4.36
C PRO A 46 -13.68 31.70 4.97
N ARG A 47 -13.41 32.62 5.90
CA ARG A 47 -12.10 32.78 6.58
C ARG A 47 -12.03 32.05 7.92
N ALA A 48 -13.15 31.53 8.43
CA ALA A 48 -13.16 30.80 9.68
C ALA A 48 -12.42 29.45 9.55
N PRO A 49 -11.70 28.97 10.58
CA PRO A 49 -10.99 27.68 10.53
C PRO A 49 -11.89 26.48 10.21
N ARG A 50 -13.17 26.55 10.60
CA ARG A 50 -14.18 25.54 10.29
C ARG A 50 -14.46 25.40 8.79
N SER A 51 -14.25 26.46 8.03
CA SER A 51 -14.55 26.53 6.60
C SER A 51 -13.55 25.75 5.76
N ASN A 52 -12.35 25.46 6.29
CA ASN A 52 -11.39 24.55 5.65
C ASN A 52 -11.92 23.13 5.45
N TYR A 53 -12.92 22.73 6.24
CA TYR A 53 -13.54 21.42 6.10
C TYR A 53 -14.71 21.41 5.11
N SER A 54 -15.25 22.57 4.73
CA SER A 54 -16.37 22.68 3.79
C SER A 54 -15.99 23.26 2.43
N LEU A 55 -14.86 23.94 2.34
CA LEU A 55 -14.32 24.57 1.13
C LEU A 55 -13.32 23.64 0.45
N TYR A 56 -13.63 23.30 -0.80
CA TYR A 56 -12.79 22.45 -1.62
C TYR A 56 -12.48 23.12 -2.96
N PRO A 57 -11.27 22.92 -3.49
CA PRO A 57 -11.01 23.13 -4.91
C PRO A 57 -11.99 22.40 -5.82
N LEU A 58 -12.22 22.96 -7.02
CA LEU A 58 -13.00 22.29 -8.05
C LEU A 58 -12.44 20.91 -8.42
N GLU A 59 -11.12 20.74 -8.44
CA GLU A 59 -10.45 19.47 -8.80
C GLU A 59 -10.68 18.32 -7.80
N TYR A 60 -11.13 18.62 -6.58
CA TYR A 60 -11.47 17.61 -5.56
C TYR A 60 -12.99 17.40 -5.41
N LEU A 61 -13.81 18.11 -6.19
CA LEU A 61 -15.27 17.98 -6.14
C LEU A 61 -15.77 17.06 -7.24
N MET A 62 -16.70 16.19 -6.87
CA MET A 62 -17.35 15.23 -7.77
C MET A 62 -18.80 15.67 -7.99
N TYR A 63 -19.33 15.49 -9.19
CA TYR A 63 -20.75 15.73 -9.47
C TYR A 63 -21.53 14.43 -9.36
N CYS A 64 -22.57 14.41 -8.54
CA CYS A 64 -23.47 13.27 -8.42
C CYS A 64 -24.67 13.48 -9.35
N GLU A 65 -24.83 12.61 -10.34
CA GLU A 65 -25.93 12.66 -11.31
C GLU A 65 -27.28 12.36 -10.66
N ASP A 66 -27.36 11.50 -9.65
CA ASP A 66 -28.64 11.18 -8.99
C ASP A 66 -29.14 12.33 -8.09
N CYS A 67 -28.23 13.03 -7.42
CA CYS A 67 -28.56 14.12 -6.49
C CYS A 67 -28.58 15.50 -7.17
N HIS A 68 -28.05 15.61 -8.38
CA HIS A 68 -27.75 16.89 -9.05
C HIS A 68 -26.98 17.88 -8.17
N GLN A 69 -26.00 17.41 -7.40
CA GLN A 69 -25.24 18.19 -6.42
C GLN A 69 -23.75 17.83 -6.45
N ILE A 70 -22.90 18.81 -6.11
CA ILE A 70 -21.48 18.59 -5.89
C ILE A 70 -21.25 17.84 -4.56
N ARG A 71 -20.29 16.91 -4.56
CA ARG A 71 -19.89 16.08 -3.43
C ARG A 71 -18.39 16.21 -3.23
N CYS A 72 -17.99 16.49 -2.00
CA CYS A 72 -16.58 16.51 -1.61
C CYS A 72 -16.08 15.10 -1.25
N PRO A 73 -14.75 14.90 -1.06
CA PRO A 73 -14.18 13.61 -0.67
C PRO A 73 -14.73 13.05 0.65
N ARG A 74 -15.35 13.87 1.50
CA ARG A 74 -16.02 13.41 2.74
C ARG A 74 -17.43 12.86 2.50
N CYS A 75 -18.07 13.24 1.39
CA CYS A 75 -19.43 12.82 1.06
C CYS A 75 -19.50 11.52 0.27
N VAL A 76 -18.37 11.14 -0.32
CA VAL A 76 -18.26 9.94 -1.15
C VAL A 76 -17.55 8.84 -0.36
N ALA A 77 -17.93 7.60 -0.62
CA ALA A 77 -17.21 6.44 -0.11
C ALA A 77 -16.21 6.00 -1.18
N GLU A 78 -14.93 5.97 -0.85
CA GLU A 78 -13.90 5.40 -1.71
C GLU A 78 -13.84 3.88 -1.49
N GLU A 79 -13.98 3.12 -2.57
CA GLU A 79 -13.87 1.67 -2.54
C GLU A 79 -12.67 1.20 -3.35
N ILE A 80 -11.98 0.17 -2.85
CA ILE A 80 -10.83 -0.41 -3.56
C ILE A 80 -11.36 -1.37 -4.63
N VAL A 81 -11.24 -0.96 -5.89
CA VAL A 81 -11.64 -1.79 -7.04
C VAL A 81 -10.57 -2.85 -7.33
N THR A 82 -9.32 -2.43 -7.49
CA THR A 82 -8.22 -3.28 -7.94
C THR A 82 -6.91 -2.85 -7.30
N TYR A 83 -6.03 -3.81 -7.02
CA TYR A 83 -4.67 -3.56 -6.61
C TYR A 83 -3.71 -3.82 -7.76
N TYR A 84 -2.65 -3.02 -7.88
CA TYR A 84 -1.63 -3.21 -8.91
C TYR A 84 -0.24 -2.96 -8.36
N CYS A 85 0.78 -3.50 -9.04
CA CYS A 85 2.17 -3.21 -8.72
C CYS A 85 2.68 -2.02 -9.54
N PRO A 86 3.25 -0.97 -8.93
CA PRO A 86 3.75 0.19 -9.68
C PRO A 86 4.98 -0.14 -10.55
N SER A 87 5.71 -1.21 -10.23
CA SER A 87 6.93 -1.58 -10.97
C SER A 87 6.64 -2.35 -12.27
N CYS A 88 5.62 -3.21 -12.29
CA CYS A 88 5.28 -4.00 -13.47
C CYS A 88 3.91 -3.67 -14.07
N LEU A 89 3.13 -2.81 -13.43
CA LEU A 89 1.78 -2.37 -13.84
C LEU A 89 0.79 -3.53 -14.03
N PHE A 90 1.01 -4.65 -13.35
CA PHE A 90 0.07 -5.76 -13.33
C PHE A 90 -0.82 -5.71 -12.10
N GLU A 91 -2.07 -6.10 -12.33
CA GLU A 91 -3.06 -6.34 -11.30
C GLU A 91 -2.62 -7.49 -10.38
N VAL A 92 -2.79 -7.28 -9.08
CA VAL A 92 -2.49 -8.24 -8.02
C VAL A 92 -3.81 -8.64 -7.36
N PRO A 93 -4.25 -9.91 -7.50
CA PRO A 93 -5.47 -10.38 -6.84
C PRO A 93 -5.42 -10.22 -5.32
N SER A 94 -6.56 -9.90 -4.71
CA SER A 94 -6.68 -9.68 -3.26
C SER A 94 -6.31 -10.92 -2.42
N SER A 95 -6.47 -12.13 -2.96
CA SER A 95 -6.03 -13.38 -2.33
C SER A 95 -4.51 -13.39 -2.10
N ASN A 96 -3.75 -12.91 -3.08
CA ASN A 96 -2.29 -12.97 -3.07
C ASN A 96 -1.71 -11.89 -2.16
N LEU A 97 -2.37 -10.74 -2.06
CA LEU A 97 -1.99 -9.69 -1.11
C LEU A 97 -2.04 -10.20 0.34
N LYS A 98 -3.08 -10.98 0.68
CA LYS A 98 -3.23 -11.57 2.02
C LYS A 98 -2.15 -12.61 2.33
N SER A 99 -1.80 -13.48 1.37
CA SER A 99 -0.79 -14.53 1.59
C SER A 99 0.65 -14.00 1.53
N GLU A 100 0.94 -13.11 0.58
CA GLU A 100 2.30 -12.59 0.31
C GLU A 100 2.63 -11.32 1.09
N GLY A 101 1.65 -10.74 1.81
CA GLY A 101 1.81 -9.54 2.64
C GLY A 101 2.00 -8.28 1.82
N ASN A 102 1.04 -7.99 0.93
CA ASN A 102 1.01 -6.81 0.05
C ASN A 102 2.21 -6.69 -0.90
N ARG A 103 2.67 -7.81 -1.46
CA ARG A 103 3.81 -7.87 -2.40
C ARG A 103 3.37 -8.32 -3.79
N CYS A 104 4.13 -7.90 -4.80
CA CYS A 104 3.90 -8.32 -6.18
C CYS A 104 4.31 -9.80 -6.39
N THR A 105 3.46 -10.57 -7.06
CA THR A 105 3.73 -11.99 -7.39
C THR A 105 4.80 -12.18 -8.46
N ARG A 106 5.11 -11.14 -9.24
CA ARG A 106 6.16 -11.15 -10.27
C ARG A 106 7.55 -10.85 -9.71
N SER A 107 7.71 -10.88 -8.38
CA SER A 107 9.01 -10.65 -7.73
C SER A 107 9.61 -9.27 -8.08
N CYS A 108 8.77 -8.23 -8.14
CA CYS A 108 9.26 -6.85 -8.23
C CYS A 108 9.82 -6.43 -6.87
N PHE A 109 11.11 -6.13 -6.82
CA PHE A 109 11.80 -5.73 -5.60
C PHE A 109 12.26 -4.28 -5.67
N GLN A 110 12.37 -3.69 -4.49
CA GLN A 110 12.74 -2.30 -4.31
C GLN A 110 14.08 -2.23 -3.57
N CYS A 111 14.98 -1.39 -4.05
CA CYS A 111 16.29 -1.19 -3.44
C CYS A 111 16.12 -0.59 -2.03
N PRO A 112 16.80 -1.16 -1.01
CA PRO A 112 16.72 -0.64 0.36
C PRO A 112 17.40 0.73 0.53
N VAL A 113 18.24 1.16 -0.42
CA VAL A 113 18.99 2.41 -0.36
C VAL A 113 18.27 3.55 -1.09
N CYS A 114 17.94 3.34 -2.37
CA CYS A 114 17.42 4.40 -3.23
C CYS A 114 15.96 4.22 -3.66
N ILE A 115 15.27 3.17 -3.18
CA ILE A 115 13.86 2.88 -3.54
C ILE A 115 13.69 2.54 -5.05
N GLY A 116 14.78 2.47 -5.83
CA GLY A 116 14.73 2.08 -7.23
C GLY A 116 14.40 0.59 -7.45
N PRO A 117 13.85 0.20 -8.62
CA PRO A 117 13.60 -1.19 -8.95
C PRO A 117 14.91 -2.00 -8.99
N LEU A 118 14.87 -3.22 -8.47
CA LEU A 118 15.97 -4.18 -8.54
C LEU A 118 15.76 -5.18 -9.68
N THR A 119 16.86 -5.57 -10.32
CA THR A 119 16.87 -6.61 -11.35
C THR A 119 17.58 -7.86 -10.86
N VAL A 120 17.12 -9.02 -11.31
CA VAL A 120 17.80 -10.29 -11.05
C VAL A 120 18.91 -10.48 -12.09
N THR A 121 20.15 -10.63 -11.63
CA THR A 121 21.34 -10.79 -12.49
C THR A 121 22.09 -12.06 -12.09
N SER A 122 22.61 -12.82 -13.06
CA SER A 122 23.49 -13.97 -12.81
C SER A 122 24.90 -13.49 -12.54
N LEU A 123 25.59 -14.07 -11.55
CA LEU A 123 27.02 -13.83 -11.31
C LEU A 123 27.93 -14.60 -12.27
N GLU A 124 27.46 -15.70 -12.87
CA GLU A 124 28.23 -16.45 -13.85
C GLU A 124 28.15 -15.74 -15.21
N ALA A 125 29.31 -15.40 -15.78
CA ALA A 125 29.41 -14.86 -17.13
C ALA A 125 28.95 -15.92 -18.15
N PRO A 126 28.28 -15.53 -19.25
CA PRO A 126 28.02 -16.46 -20.34
C PRO A 126 29.34 -17.10 -20.79
N PRO A 127 29.37 -18.42 -21.07
CA PRO A 127 30.58 -19.05 -21.60
C PRO A 127 31.00 -18.33 -22.88
N ASP A 128 32.29 -17.98 -22.95
CA ASP A 128 32.89 -17.33 -24.11
C ASP A 128 32.59 -18.16 -25.38
N PRO A 129 31.96 -17.60 -26.42
CA PRO A 129 31.65 -18.34 -27.64
C PRO A 129 32.89 -18.85 -28.38
N SER A 130 34.10 -18.41 -28.00
CA SER A 130 35.37 -18.90 -28.52
C SER A 130 35.85 -20.23 -27.91
N LEU A 131 35.23 -20.73 -26.83
CA LEU A 131 35.60 -22.00 -26.22
C LEU A 131 34.61 -23.08 -26.66
N LEU A 132 35.12 -24.14 -27.27
CA LEU A 132 34.35 -25.31 -27.71
C LEU A 132 33.54 -25.87 -26.53
N ALA A 133 32.25 -25.53 -26.49
CA ALA A 133 31.33 -26.05 -25.50
C ALA A 133 31.22 -27.57 -25.69
N ALA A 134 31.59 -28.34 -24.67
CA ALA A 134 31.21 -29.74 -24.59
C ALA A 134 29.68 -29.84 -24.62
N ASP A 135 29.15 -30.90 -25.23
CA ASP A 135 27.74 -31.19 -25.60
C ASP A 135 26.68 -31.16 -24.47
N ASN A 136 26.93 -30.46 -23.36
CA ASN A 136 26.02 -30.35 -22.23
C ASN A 136 26.05 -28.96 -21.56
N ALA A 137 26.21 -27.88 -22.35
CA ALA A 137 26.14 -26.50 -21.91
C ALA A 137 24.74 -26.17 -21.36
N SER A 138 24.58 -26.51 -20.08
CA SER A 138 23.46 -26.13 -19.24
C SER A 138 23.38 -24.60 -19.23
N ALA A 139 22.18 -24.05 -19.39
CA ALA A 139 21.90 -22.62 -19.28
C ALA A 139 22.64 -21.99 -18.07
N PRO A 140 23.08 -20.71 -18.13
CA PRO A 140 23.92 -20.07 -17.12
C PRO A 140 23.40 -20.36 -15.71
N SER A 141 24.05 -21.30 -15.03
CA SER A 141 23.66 -21.83 -13.73
C SER A 141 24.54 -21.21 -12.65
N GLY A 142 24.58 -19.87 -12.63
CA GLY A 142 25.26 -19.12 -11.59
C GLY A 142 24.32 -18.80 -10.43
N PRO A 143 24.87 -18.50 -9.23
CA PRO A 143 24.08 -17.84 -8.20
C PRO A 143 23.56 -16.50 -8.74
N TYR A 144 22.26 -16.27 -8.57
CA TYR A 144 21.57 -15.04 -8.94
C TYR A 144 21.64 -14.03 -7.81
N ILE A 145 21.66 -12.75 -8.15
CA ILE A 145 21.69 -11.64 -7.22
C ILE A 145 20.64 -10.59 -7.59
N LEU A 146 20.26 -9.76 -6.62
CA LEU A 146 19.50 -8.54 -6.91
C LEU A 146 20.49 -7.38 -7.05
N ALA A 147 20.39 -6.62 -8.13
CA ALA A 147 21.22 -5.46 -8.39
C ALA A 147 20.37 -4.22 -8.69
N CYS A 148 20.82 -3.07 -8.20
CA CYS A 148 20.23 -1.77 -8.50
C CYS A 148 21.06 -1.03 -9.54
N SER A 149 20.43 -0.58 -10.62
CA SER A 149 21.09 0.23 -11.66
C SER A 149 21.34 1.68 -11.26
N TYR A 150 20.70 2.19 -10.19
CA TYR A 150 20.78 3.59 -9.78
C TYR A 150 21.93 3.86 -8.81
N CYS A 151 21.98 3.13 -7.69
CA CYS A 151 23.00 3.32 -6.66
C CYS A 151 24.06 2.21 -6.66
N HIS A 152 24.04 1.31 -7.65
CA HIS A 152 24.93 0.15 -7.76
C HIS A 152 24.90 -0.84 -6.59
N TRP A 153 23.90 -0.73 -5.70
CA TRP A 153 23.71 -1.68 -4.61
C TRP A 153 23.44 -3.09 -5.15
N SER A 154 24.06 -4.10 -4.53
CA SER A 154 23.78 -5.51 -4.81
C SER A 154 23.51 -6.33 -3.55
N SER A 155 22.73 -7.41 -3.69
CA SER A 155 22.44 -8.33 -2.59
C SER A 155 23.69 -9.06 -2.06
N THR A 156 24.81 -9.02 -2.78
CA THR A 156 26.09 -9.55 -2.33
C THR A 156 26.70 -8.73 -1.19
N GLU A 157 26.36 -7.44 -1.06
CA GLU A 157 26.84 -6.61 0.06
C GLU A 157 26.33 -7.09 1.42
N ILE A 158 25.24 -7.85 1.42
CA ILE A 158 24.62 -8.47 2.59
C ILE A 158 24.71 -10.00 2.55
N ASP A 159 25.61 -10.53 1.72
CA ASP A 159 25.87 -11.97 1.54
C ASP A 159 24.64 -12.81 1.13
N ILE A 160 23.67 -12.21 0.42
CA ILE A 160 22.51 -12.93 -0.12
C ILE A 160 22.71 -13.25 -1.59
N LYS A 161 22.69 -14.56 -1.89
CA LYS A 161 22.73 -15.16 -3.23
C LYS A 161 21.56 -16.11 -3.39
N PHE A 162 21.05 -16.23 -4.61
CA PHE A 162 19.88 -17.02 -4.95
C PHE A 162 20.27 -18.18 -5.87
N ASP A 163 19.71 -19.36 -5.64
CA ASP A 163 20.00 -20.55 -6.47
C ASP A 163 19.25 -20.51 -7.79
N LYS A 164 18.08 -19.88 -7.80
CA LYS A 164 17.17 -19.82 -8.95
C LYS A 164 16.80 -18.38 -9.26
N PRO A 165 16.60 -18.01 -10.54
CA PRO A 165 16.17 -16.67 -10.91
C PRO A 165 14.70 -16.41 -10.54
N ASN A 166 13.91 -17.48 -10.40
CA ASN A 166 12.49 -17.44 -10.08
C ASN A 166 12.25 -17.77 -8.60
N GLY A 167 11.11 -17.30 -8.06
CA GLY A 167 10.72 -17.60 -6.69
C GLY A 167 11.65 -16.96 -5.65
N ILE A 168 12.27 -15.83 -5.98
CA ILE A 168 13.22 -15.09 -5.12
C ILE A 168 12.59 -14.78 -3.75
N TYR A 169 11.28 -14.50 -3.70
CA TYR A 169 10.60 -14.25 -2.43
C TYR A 169 10.63 -15.46 -1.49
N ALA A 170 10.37 -16.67 -1.99
CA ALA A 170 10.45 -17.89 -1.21
C ALA A 170 11.89 -18.17 -0.73
N GLN A 171 12.89 -17.83 -1.55
CA GLN A 171 14.30 -17.92 -1.18
C GLN A 171 14.64 -16.92 -0.06
N LEU A 172 14.23 -15.65 -0.18
CA LEU A 172 14.39 -14.62 0.86
C LEU A 172 13.72 -15.02 2.17
N GLN A 173 12.52 -15.62 2.12
CA GLN A 173 11.84 -16.11 3.32
C GLN A 173 12.61 -17.20 4.05
N LYS A 174 13.27 -18.10 3.31
CA LYS A 174 14.17 -19.12 3.90
C LYS A 174 15.39 -18.48 4.53
N VAL A 175 16.03 -17.54 3.84
CA VAL A 175 17.20 -16.80 4.35
C VAL A 175 16.86 -16.06 5.64
N HIS A 176 15.71 -15.36 5.68
CA HIS A 176 15.24 -14.66 6.89
C HIS A 176 14.98 -15.61 8.07
N ASN A 177 14.64 -16.87 7.81
CA ASN A 177 14.38 -17.88 8.84
C ASN A 177 15.60 -18.80 9.08
N GLY A 178 16.82 -18.27 8.90
CA GLY A 178 18.07 -18.99 9.17
C GLY A 178 18.35 -20.14 8.20
N GLY A 179 17.83 -20.09 6.97
CA GLY A 179 17.98 -21.13 5.96
C GLY A 179 16.88 -22.20 5.97
N HIS A 180 16.00 -22.20 6.98
CA HIS A 180 14.90 -23.17 7.06
C HIS A 180 13.58 -22.60 6.48
N PRO A 181 12.74 -23.41 5.84
CA PRO A 181 11.41 -22.97 5.42
C PRO A 181 10.60 -22.49 6.63
N ARG A 182 9.86 -21.38 6.48
CA ARG A 182 8.99 -20.86 7.56
C ARG A 182 7.97 -21.93 7.92
N THR A 183 7.98 -22.36 9.18
CA THR A 183 6.98 -23.30 9.72
C THR A 183 5.59 -22.73 9.49
N THR A 184 4.79 -23.46 8.72
CA THR A 184 3.44 -23.03 8.32
C THR A 184 2.53 -22.91 9.55
N ALA A 185 1.45 -22.13 9.45
CA ALA A 185 0.46 -22.03 10.54
C ALA A 185 -0.13 -23.41 10.90
N LYS A 186 -0.22 -24.31 9.92
CA LYS A 186 -0.63 -25.70 10.10
C LYS A 186 0.40 -26.48 10.92
N GLU A 187 1.68 -26.46 10.54
CA GLU A 187 2.74 -27.11 11.34
C GLU A 187 2.86 -26.52 12.76
N ARG A 188 2.65 -25.22 12.94
CA ARG A 188 2.62 -24.62 14.29
C ARG A 188 1.45 -25.15 15.12
N LYS A 189 0.30 -25.37 14.50
CA LYS A 189 -0.90 -25.93 15.14
C LYS A 189 -0.72 -27.41 15.45
N ASP A 190 -0.13 -28.16 14.53
CA ASP A 190 0.15 -29.59 14.70
C ASP A 190 1.20 -29.80 15.79
N ARG A 191 2.30 -29.03 15.79
CA ARG A 191 3.30 -29.07 16.86
C ARG A 191 2.70 -28.71 18.22
N ARG A 192 1.81 -27.72 18.29
CA ARG A 192 1.08 -27.38 19.52
C ARG A 192 0.18 -28.52 19.98
N LYS A 193 -0.44 -29.25 19.06
CA LYS A 193 -1.30 -30.40 19.36
C LYS A 193 -0.46 -31.58 19.87
N GLU A 194 0.71 -31.82 19.27
CA GLU A 194 1.68 -32.83 19.71
C GLU A 194 2.21 -32.54 21.12
N THR A 195 2.59 -31.29 21.43
CA THR A 195 3.07 -30.93 22.77
C THR A 195 1.99 -31.15 23.85
N ILE A 196 0.72 -30.86 23.53
CA ILE A 196 -0.41 -31.08 24.43
C ILE A 196 -0.67 -32.58 24.64
N SER A 197 -0.50 -33.41 23.61
CA SER A 197 -0.64 -34.87 23.75
C SER A 197 0.52 -35.50 24.54
N GLU A 198 1.75 -35.00 24.40
CA GLU A 198 2.89 -35.51 25.18
C GLU A 198 2.80 -35.16 26.67
N THR A 199 2.33 -33.95 27.00
CA THR A 199 2.11 -33.57 28.41
C THR A 199 0.94 -34.31 29.06
N ALA A 200 -0.01 -34.83 28.29
CA ALA A 200 -1.14 -35.60 28.79
C ALA A 200 -0.82 -37.11 29.01
N VAL A 201 0.34 -37.60 28.54
CA VAL A 201 0.72 -39.02 28.61
C VAL A 201 1.84 -39.28 29.64
N SER A 202 2.41 -38.25 30.26
CA SER A 202 3.39 -38.43 31.34
C SER A 202 2.69 -38.57 32.70
N PRO A 203 2.85 -39.71 33.42
CA PRO A 203 2.25 -39.94 34.74
C PRO A 203 2.89 -39.11 35.86
#